data_AF-A0A9X3PUM7-F1
#
_entry.id   AF-A0A9X3PUM7-F1
#
_cell.length_a   1.000
_cell.length_b   1.000
_cell.length_c   1.000
_cell.angle_alpha   90.00
_cell.angle_beta   90.00
_cell.angle_gamma   90.00
#
_symmetry.space_group_name_H-M   'P 1'
#
loop_
_entity.id
_entity.type
_entity.pdbx_description
1 polymer ?
#
loop_
_entity_poly.entity_id
_entity_poly.type
_entity_poly.pdbx_seq_one_letter_code
_entity_poly.pdbx_strand_id
1 'polypeptide(L)'
;MKRAIMVLTLSLIVGWTSAAAAECAWVLWKHIIAFEDVEDGVRSPNASWELEDAFDDREVCISSAQTAMGRDIEFWKRQGAAIEKDEDELAGFTVRMKIGEQKVVSIRTLRCFPDTIDPRERKD
;
A
#
# COMPACT_ATOMS: atom_id res chain seq x y z
N MET A 1 10.10 38.34 -42.43
CA MET A 1 9.50 36.98 -42.38
C MET A 1 10.39 35.90 -41.75
N LYS A 2 11.70 35.81 -42.05
CA LYS A 2 12.60 34.78 -41.47
C LYS A 2 12.75 34.81 -39.93
N ARG A 3 12.65 35.98 -39.29
CA ARG A 3 12.78 36.13 -37.83
C ARG A 3 11.55 35.63 -37.03
N ALA A 4 10.36 35.71 -37.62
CA ALA A 4 9.12 35.23 -36.98
C ALA A 4 9.06 33.70 -36.92
N ILE A 5 9.61 33.03 -37.93
CA ILE A 5 9.67 31.56 -38.01
C ILE A 5 10.62 30.99 -36.94
N MET A 6 11.69 31.72 -36.62
CA MET A 6 12.69 31.30 -35.62
C MET A 6 12.17 31.37 -34.18
N VAL A 7 11.31 32.34 -33.87
CA VAL A 7 10.69 32.47 -32.54
C VAL A 7 9.64 31.39 -32.32
N LEU A 8 8.91 31.00 -33.36
CA LEU A 8 7.86 29.97 -33.31
C LEU A 8 8.42 28.55 -33.15
N THR A 9 9.64 28.28 -33.64
CA THR A 9 10.31 26.99 -33.45
C THR A 9 10.92 26.85 -32.06
N LEU A 10 11.39 27.94 -31.44
CA LEU A 10 11.98 27.90 -30.11
C LEU A 10 10.95 27.64 -29.00
N SER A 11 9.71 28.13 -29.14
CA SER A 11 8.64 27.93 -28.16
C SER A 11 8.05 26.52 -28.14
N LEU A 12 8.17 25.75 -29.24
CA LEU A 12 7.71 24.36 -29.31
C LEU A 12 8.63 23.38 -28.55
N ILE A 13 9.93 23.70 -28.43
CA ILE A 13 10.91 22.82 -27.77
C ILE A 13 10.82 22.91 -26.23
N VAL A 14 10.43 24.07 -25.69
CA VAL A 14 10.31 24.29 -24.23
C VAL A 14 9.04 23.65 -23.65
N GLY A 15 8.05 23.33 -24.49
CA GLY A 15 6.80 22.68 -24.03
C GLY A 15 6.95 21.19 -23.69
N TRP A 16 8.05 20.54 -24.08
CA TRP A 16 8.24 19.09 -23.87
C TRP A 16 8.85 18.73 -22.52
N THR A 17 9.40 19.70 -21.78
CA THR A 17 9.96 19.46 -20.44
C THR A 17 8.92 19.58 -19.33
N SER A 18 7.73 20.11 -19.63
CA SER A 18 6.59 20.11 -18.71
C SER A 18 5.75 18.85 -18.89
N ALA A 19 6.38 17.68 -18.87
CA ALA A 19 5.67 16.54 -18.33
C ALA A 19 5.42 16.91 -16.87
N ALA A 20 4.18 17.26 -16.52
CA ALA A 20 3.71 17.02 -15.17
C ALA A 20 3.86 15.51 -14.98
N ALA A 21 5.05 15.07 -14.56
CA ALA A 21 5.29 13.73 -14.13
C ALA A 21 4.42 13.60 -12.88
N ALA A 22 3.18 13.15 -13.07
CA ALA A 22 2.62 12.26 -12.10
C ALA A 22 3.62 11.10 -12.04
N GLU A 23 4.61 11.21 -11.16
CA GLU A 23 5.56 10.15 -10.92
C GLU A 23 4.71 8.96 -10.46
N CYS A 24 4.57 7.97 -11.34
CA CYS A 24 3.83 6.76 -11.04
C CYS A 24 4.60 6.06 -9.93
N ALA A 25 4.04 6.02 -8.74
CA ALA A 25 4.60 5.27 -7.64
C ALA A 25 3.77 4.04 -7.34
N TRP A 26 4.41 3.08 -6.70
CA TRP A 26 3.81 1.90 -6.13
C TRP A 26 3.64 2.14 -4.65
N VAL A 27 2.39 2.33 -4.25
CA VAL A 27 2.02 2.62 -2.87
C VAL A 27 1.68 1.32 -2.17
N LEU A 28 2.35 1.07 -1.05
CA LEU A 28 2.10 -0.06 -0.19
C LEU A 28 1.00 0.28 0.80
N TRP A 29 -0.12 -0.42 0.65
CA TRP A 29 -1.27 -0.33 1.52
C TRP A 29 -1.41 -1.58 2.37
N LYS A 30 -1.79 -1.37 3.63
CA LYS A 30 -2.15 -2.44 4.57
C LYS A 30 -3.63 -2.36 4.86
N HIS A 31 -4.36 -3.39 4.45
CA HIS A 31 -5.76 -3.58 4.78
C HIS A 31 -5.85 -4.42 6.04
N ILE A 32 -6.56 -3.93 7.06
CA ILE A 32 -6.79 -4.64 8.31
C ILE A 32 -8.28 -4.86 8.44
N ILE A 33 -8.68 -6.12 8.64
CA ILE A 33 -10.04 -6.50 9.01
C ILE A 33 -9.98 -7.14 10.38
N ALA A 34 -10.66 -6.57 11.37
CA ALA A 34 -10.79 -7.14 12.70
C ALA A 34 -12.24 -7.63 12.93
N PHE A 35 -12.36 -8.89 13.34
CA PHE A 35 -13.61 -9.50 13.77
C PHE A 35 -13.56 -9.63 15.29
N GLU A 36 -14.44 -8.91 15.98
CA GLU A 36 -14.72 -9.11 17.39
C GLU A 36 -15.84 -10.15 17.50
N ASP A 37 -15.54 -11.30 18.08
CA ASP A 37 -16.55 -12.30 18.39
C ASP A 37 -17.32 -11.81 19.63
N VAL A 38 -18.60 -11.54 19.45
CA VAL A 38 -19.52 -11.17 20.53
C VAL A 38 -20.40 -12.38 20.79
N GLU A 39 -20.65 -12.71 22.06
CA GLU A 39 -21.38 -13.92 22.46
C GLU A 39 -22.74 -14.12 21.76
N ASP A 40 -23.37 -13.05 21.26
CA ASP A 40 -24.68 -13.06 20.60
C ASP A 40 -24.65 -12.81 19.06
N GLY A 41 -23.47 -12.87 18.42
CA GLY A 41 -23.33 -12.78 16.96
C GLY A 41 -22.10 -12.03 16.48
N VAL A 42 -21.81 -12.16 15.18
CA VAL A 42 -20.67 -11.47 14.54
C VAL A 42 -21.04 -9.99 14.37
N ARG A 43 -20.35 -9.09 15.10
CA ARG A 43 -20.41 -7.66 14.82
C ARG A 43 -19.81 -7.40 13.43
N SER A 44 -20.32 -6.40 12.71
CA SER A 44 -19.75 -6.00 11.42
C SER A 44 -18.23 -5.86 11.55
N PRO A 45 -17.44 -6.45 10.62
CA PRO A 45 -16.00 -6.34 10.66
C PRO A 45 -15.60 -4.87 10.66
N ASN A 46 -14.65 -4.51 11.53
CA ASN A 46 -13.98 -3.22 11.45
C ASN A 46 -12.88 -3.35 10.40
N ALA A 47 -13.05 -2.67 9.27
CA ALA A 47 -12.07 -2.64 8.19
C ALA A 47 -11.39 -1.27 8.12
N SER A 48 -10.07 -1.25 8.04
CA SER A 48 -9.27 -0.03 7.87
C SER A 48 -8.17 -0.24 6.83
N TRP A 49 -7.79 0.85 6.18
CA TRP A 49 -6.66 0.92 5.27
C TRP A 49 -5.61 1.85 5.88
N GLU A 50 -4.37 1.38 5.92
CA GLU A 50 -3.22 2.13 6.40
C GLU A 50 -2.19 2.26 5.28
N LEU A 51 -1.70 3.48 5.07
CA LEU A 51 -0.57 3.75 4.18
C LEU A 51 0.71 3.34 4.88
N GLU A 52 1.47 2.41 4.30
CA GLU A 52 2.76 1.99 4.84
C GLU A 52 3.89 2.81 4.26
N ASP A 53 3.99 2.87 2.92
CA ASP A 53 5.08 3.54 2.21
C ASP A 53 4.78 3.70 0.70
N ALA A 54 5.64 4.39 -0.03
CA ALA A 54 5.57 4.53 -1.50
C ALA A 54 6.94 4.32 -2.15
N PHE A 55 6.95 3.71 -3.35
CA PHE A 55 8.18 3.32 -4.04
C PHE A 55 8.09 3.66 -5.53
N ASP A 56 9.21 4.01 -6.16
CA ASP A 56 9.24 4.23 -7.62
C ASP A 56 9.11 2.92 -8.42
N ASP A 57 9.46 1.79 -7.80
CA ASP A 57 9.59 0.49 -8.44
C ASP A 57 8.65 -0.55 -7.80
N ARG A 58 8.00 -1.35 -8.65
CA ARG A 58 6.99 -2.33 -8.23
C ARG A 58 7.63 -3.47 -7.45
N GLU A 59 8.75 -3.98 -7.93
CA GLU A 59 9.48 -5.09 -7.35
C GLU A 59 10.01 -4.68 -5.97
N VAL A 60 10.47 -3.43 -5.82
CA VAL A 60 10.82 -2.85 -4.52
C VAL A 60 9.60 -2.82 -3.60
N CYS A 61 8.44 -2.32 -4.05
CA CYS A 61 7.22 -2.32 -3.24
C CYS A 61 6.83 -3.73 -2.76
N ILE A 62 6.89 -4.73 -3.64
CA ILE A 62 6.55 -6.12 -3.31
C ILE A 62 7.54 -6.68 -2.26
N SER A 63 8.84 -6.43 -2.44
CA SER A 63 9.85 -6.87 -1.46
C SER A 63 9.68 -6.20 -0.08
N SER A 64 9.28 -4.91 -0.08
CA SER A 64 8.94 -4.17 1.13
C SER A 64 7.69 -4.72 1.79
N ALA A 65 6.67 -5.12 1.01
CA ALA A 65 5.46 -5.78 1.52
C ALA A 65 5.78 -7.10 2.22
N GLN A 66 6.64 -7.95 1.63
CA GLN A 66 7.09 -9.20 2.25
C GLN A 66 7.82 -8.95 3.57
N THR A 67 8.69 -7.94 3.60
CA THR A 67 9.44 -7.57 4.79
C THR A 67 8.51 -7.04 5.89
N ALA A 68 7.58 -6.14 5.55
CA ALA A 68 6.58 -5.62 6.46
C ALA A 68 5.69 -6.74 7.02
N MET A 69 5.26 -7.67 6.16
CA MET A 69 4.47 -8.82 6.58
C MET A 69 5.25 -9.72 7.56
N GLY A 70 6.53 -9.98 7.29
CA GLY A 70 7.40 -10.72 8.19
C GLY A 70 7.48 -10.09 9.59
N ARG A 71 7.62 -8.77 9.67
CA ARG A 71 7.61 -8.02 10.94
C ARG A 71 6.28 -8.13 11.67
N ASP A 72 5.16 -7.99 10.97
CA ASP A 72 3.81 -8.13 11.54
C ASP A 72 3.60 -9.53 12.12
N ILE A 73 3.95 -10.57 11.37
CA ILE A 73 3.87 -11.96 11.83
C ILE A 73 4.70 -12.17 13.10
N GLU A 74 5.95 -11.72 13.10
CA GLU A 74 6.81 -11.86 14.28
C GLU A 74 6.26 -11.12 15.50
N PHE A 75 5.78 -9.89 15.31
CA PHE A 75 5.17 -9.11 16.37
C PHE A 75 4.00 -9.86 17.00
N TRP A 76 3.05 -10.34 16.19
CA TRP A 76 1.86 -11.03 16.68
C TRP A 76 2.15 -12.41 17.27
N LYS A 77 3.13 -13.14 16.74
CA LYS A 77 3.61 -14.38 17.38
C LYS A 77 4.13 -14.12 18.80
N ARG A 78 4.86 -13.02 19.02
CA ARG A 78 5.33 -12.63 20.36
C ARG A 78 4.18 -12.25 21.30
N GLN A 79 3.04 -11.81 20.76
CA GLN A 79 1.81 -11.57 21.52
C GLN A 79 0.98 -12.86 21.75
N GLY A 80 1.47 -14.03 21.33
CA GLY A 80 0.78 -15.31 21.49
C GLY A 80 -0.32 -15.59 20.46
N ALA A 81 -0.31 -14.88 19.32
CA ALA A 81 -1.25 -15.15 18.25
C ALA A 81 -0.92 -16.44 17.49
N ALA A 82 -1.95 -17.23 17.18
CA ALA A 82 -1.86 -18.27 16.16
C ALA A 82 -1.97 -17.62 14.78
N ILE A 83 -1.01 -17.90 13.90
CA ILE A 83 -0.90 -17.28 12.58
C ILE A 83 -1.12 -18.34 11.50
N GLU A 84 -2.08 -18.10 10.62
CA GLU A 84 -2.27 -18.81 9.37
C GLU A 84 -1.91 -17.86 8.22
N LYS A 85 -0.98 -18.28 7.37
CA LYS A 85 -0.57 -17.50 6.20
C LYS A 85 -1.33 -17.97 4.98
N ASP A 86 -1.79 -17.02 4.19
CA ASP A 86 -2.43 -17.28 2.89
C ASP A 86 -1.74 -16.38 1.86
N GLU A 87 -0.96 -16.98 0.97
CA GLU A 87 -0.30 -16.25 -0.12
C GLU A 87 -1.16 -16.39 -1.38
N ASP A 88 -1.77 -15.28 -1.79
CA ASP A 88 -2.53 -15.19 -3.03
C ASP A 88 -1.82 -14.18 -3.94
N GLU A 89 -1.35 -14.67 -5.09
CA GLU A 89 -0.62 -13.88 -6.10
C GLU A 89 -1.41 -12.65 -6.58
N LEU A 90 -2.75 -12.71 -6.56
CA LEU A 90 -3.66 -11.63 -6.91
C LEU A 90 -4.05 -10.80 -5.69
N ALA A 91 -4.30 -11.42 -4.52
CA ALA A 91 -4.75 -10.71 -3.32
C ALA A 91 -3.65 -9.91 -2.61
N GLY A 92 -2.38 -10.24 -2.86
CA GLY A 92 -1.24 -9.75 -2.08
C GLY A 92 -0.96 -10.67 -0.88
N PHE A 93 -0.03 -10.26 -0.02
CA PHE A 93 0.33 -11.05 1.14
C PHE A 93 -0.76 -10.97 2.18
N THR A 94 -1.42 -12.08 2.50
CA THR A 94 -2.51 -12.12 3.49
C THR A 94 -2.12 -12.99 4.68
N VAL A 95 -2.38 -12.50 5.89
CA VAL A 95 -2.25 -13.28 7.12
C VAL A 95 -3.54 -13.23 7.90
N ARG A 96 -3.98 -14.38 8.37
CA ARG A 96 -5.07 -14.53 9.33
C ARG A 96 -4.47 -14.82 10.68
N MET A 97 -4.91 -14.08 11.69
CA MET A 97 -4.36 -14.12 13.03
C MET A 97 -5.48 -14.35 14.02
N LYS A 98 -5.25 -15.25 14.97
CA LYS A 98 -6.16 -15.52 16.07
C LYS A 98 -5.43 -15.27 17.39
N ILE A 99 -5.92 -14.35 18.20
CA ILE A 99 -5.21 -13.88 19.41
C ILE A 99 -5.87 -14.45 20.67
N GLY A 100 -5.18 -15.37 21.37
CA GLY A 100 -5.62 -15.93 22.65
C GLY A 100 -6.80 -16.92 22.56
N GLU A 101 -7.45 -17.18 23.69
CA GLU A 101 -8.75 -17.90 23.77
C GLU A 101 -9.92 -17.03 23.29
N GLN A 102 -9.73 -15.71 23.26
CA GLN A 102 -10.65 -14.78 22.66
C GLN A 102 -10.64 -15.00 21.14
N LYS A 103 -11.83 -15.16 20.56
CA LYS A 103 -12.01 -15.47 19.16
C LYS A 103 -11.82 -14.23 18.26
N VAL A 104 -10.93 -13.31 18.64
CA VAL A 104 -10.60 -12.14 17.83
C VAL A 104 -9.79 -12.63 16.64
N VAL A 105 -10.41 -12.58 15.46
CA VAL A 105 -9.76 -12.90 14.19
C VAL A 105 -9.37 -11.58 13.54
N SER A 106 -8.10 -11.41 13.21
CA SER A 106 -7.62 -10.28 12.41
C SER A 106 -7.05 -10.80 11.10
N ILE A 107 -7.53 -10.25 9.99
CA ILE A 107 -6.99 -10.49 8.65
C ILE A 107 -6.20 -9.25 8.26
N ARG A 108 -4.95 -9.43 7.87
CA ARG A 108 -4.10 -8.35 7.37
C ARG A 108 -3.63 -8.67 5.97
N THR A 109 -3.82 -7.75 5.05
CA THR A 109 -3.39 -7.88 3.67
C THR A 109 -2.50 -6.71 3.29
N LEU A 110 -1.29 -6.99 2.80
CA LEU A 110 -0.37 -5.99 2.27
C LEU A 110 -0.38 -6.05 0.74
N ARG A 111 -0.63 -4.91 0.10
CA ARG A 111 -0.77 -4.83 -1.35
C ARG A 111 -0.14 -3.55 -1.91
N CYS A 112 0.55 -3.71 -3.04
CA CYS A 112 1.08 -2.61 -3.83
C CYS A 112 0.07 -2.20 -4.90
N PHE A 113 -0.33 -0.94 -4.91
CA PHE A 113 -1.16 -0.35 -5.95
C PHE A 113 -0.39 0.74 -6.71
N PRO A 114 -0.55 0.85 -8.03
CA PRO A 114 -0.06 2.02 -8.74
C PRO A 114 -0.90 3.22 -8.29
N ASP A 115 -0.24 4.29 -7.84
CA ASP A 115 -0.88 5.53 -7.46
C ASP A 115 -0.01 6.71 -7.90
N THR A 116 -0.59 7.90 -7.93
CA THR A 116 0.17 9.13 -8.09
C THR A 116 0.59 9.61 -6.71
N ILE A 117 1.89 9.79 -6.46
CA ILE A 117 2.32 10.54 -5.27
C ILE A 117 1.74 11.95 -5.43
N ASP A 118 0.77 12.34 -4.60
CA ASP A 118 0.44 13.76 -4.47
C ASP A 118 1.65 14.41 -3.81
N PRO A 119 2.39 15.31 -4.49
CA PRO A 119 3.56 15.97 -3.90
C PRO A 119 3.24 16.83 -2.66
N ARG A 120 1.97 16.89 -2.24
CA ARG A 120 1.51 17.74 -1.15
C ARG A 120 1.72 17.18 0.24
N GLU A 121 1.85 15.88 0.49
CA GLU A 121 1.87 15.41 1.90
C GLU A 121 2.81 14.23 2.21
N ARG A 122 3.93 14.58 2.85
CA ARG A 122 4.21 14.10 4.20
C ARG A 122 4.72 15.30 5.01
N LYS A 123 3.89 15.83 5.92
CA LYS A 123 4.38 16.74 6.96
C LYS A 123 4.94 15.86 8.07
N ASP A 124 6.26 15.93 8.23
CA ASP A 124 7.00 15.33 9.35
C ASP A 124 6.46 15.78 10.72
#